data_AF-A0A7X8FCB8-F1
#
_entry.id   AF-A0A7X8FCB8-F1
#
_cell.length_a   1.000
_cell.length_b   1.000
_cell.length_c   1.000
_cell.angle_alpha   90.00
_cell.angle_beta   90.00
_cell.angle_gamma   90.00
#
_symmetry.space_group_name_H-M   'P 1'
#
loop_
_entity.id
_entity.type
_entity.pdbx_description
1 polymer ?
#
loop_
_entity_poly.entity_id
_entity_poly.type
_entity_poly.pdbx_seq_one_letter_code
_entity_poly.pdbx_strand_id
1 'polypeptide(L)'
;MKGKKSNVKINDPRWSKIRRLIAQNEGFTLVELLAVLVILGVLVGIAVPRVSATIQESRKKACEANLQLIERAIERYGMDHINPVTGQPDYSGLTEWSALIPGYFDMKNKKDDKEPLCPVSDNPYKLTPGANPAVSCSHETISNGE
;
A
#
# COMPACT_ATOMS: atom_id res chain seq x y z
N MET A 1 35.03 -0.37 -44.56
CA MET A 1 36.17 -0.11 -43.63
C MET A 1 36.39 -1.31 -42.72
N LYS A 2 37.63 -1.81 -42.56
CA LYS A 2 37.99 -2.89 -41.62
C LYS A 2 38.46 -2.28 -40.30
N GLY A 3 37.73 -2.53 -39.20
CA GLY A 3 38.10 -2.10 -37.85
C GLY A 3 39.23 -2.95 -37.27
N LYS A 4 40.34 -2.32 -36.90
CA LYS A 4 41.54 -2.94 -36.33
C LYS A 4 41.33 -3.10 -34.82
N LYS A 5 41.18 -4.32 -34.31
CA LYS A 5 41.18 -4.58 -32.86
C LYS A 5 42.63 -4.57 -32.36
N SER A 6 42.98 -3.55 -31.58
CA SER A 6 44.27 -3.44 -30.88
C SER A 6 44.24 -4.25 -29.57
N ASN A 7 45.10 -5.26 -29.46
CA ASN A 7 45.33 -6.02 -28.24
C ASN A 7 46.20 -5.21 -27.27
N VAL A 8 45.58 -4.56 -26.28
CA VAL A 8 46.29 -3.89 -25.18
C VAL A 8 46.77 -4.96 -24.20
N LYS A 9 48.09 -5.14 -24.08
CA LYS A 9 48.70 -5.97 -23.03
C LYS A 9 48.87 -5.12 -21.78
N ILE A 10 47.95 -5.26 -20.82
CA ILE A 10 48.05 -4.63 -19.50
C ILE A 10 49.11 -5.40 -18.69
N ASN A 11 50.29 -4.84 -18.54
CA ASN A 11 51.39 -5.42 -17.75
C ASN A 11 51.72 -4.52 -16.56
N ASP A 12 50.72 -4.29 -15.70
CA ASP A 12 50.86 -3.44 -14.51
C ASP A 12 51.23 -4.27 -13.27
N PRO A 13 52.37 -4.00 -12.60
CA PRO A 13 52.84 -4.77 -11.45
C PRO A 13 51.98 -4.58 -10.19
N ARG A 14 51.06 -3.60 -10.19
CA ARG A 14 50.10 -3.37 -9.08
C ARG A 14 49.08 -4.51 -8.95
N TRP A 15 48.76 -5.21 -10.04
CA TRP A 15 47.87 -6.36 -10.02
C TRP A 15 48.44 -7.59 -9.31
N SER A 16 49.76 -7.73 -9.21
CA SER A 16 50.38 -8.88 -8.53
C SER A 16 50.22 -8.79 -7.00
N LYS A 17 50.24 -7.58 -6.43
CA LYS A 17 49.97 -7.33 -5.00
C LYS A 17 48.51 -7.62 -4.63
N ILE A 18 47.55 -7.19 -5.46
CA ILE A 18 46.11 -7.43 -5.23
C ILE A 18 45.80 -8.93 -5.23
N ARG A 19 46.40 -9.71 -6.15
CA ARG A 19 46.25 -11.18 -6.18
C ARG A 19 46.75 -11.87 -4.92
N ARG A 20 47.82 -11.36 -4.31
CA ARG A 20 48.40 -11.93 -3.08
C ARG A 20 47.57 -11.66 -1.84
N LEU A 21 46.84 -10.53 -1.81
CA LEU A 21 45.88 -10.20 -0.75
C LEU A 21 44.62 -11.08 -0.83
N ILE A 22 44.13 -11.37 -2.04
CA ILE A 22 42.97 -12.26 -2.25
C ILE A 22 43.33 -13.73 -1.97
N ALA A 23 44.59 -14.13 -2.19
CA ALA A 23 45.07 -15.49 -1.91
C ALA A 23 45.25 -15.79 -0.41
N GLN A 24 45.10 -14.80 0.48
CA GLN A 24 45.10 -14.96 1.94
C GLN A 24 43.70 -14.99 2.55
N ASN A 25 42.65 -15.18 1.74
CA ASN A 25 41.33 -15.44 2.27
C ASN A 25 41.23 -16.90 2.73
N GLU A 26 41.22 -17.10 4.04
CA GLU A 26 40.72 -18.33 4.63
C GLU A 26 39.24 -18.50 4.22
N GLY A 27 38.90 -19.64 3.62
CA GLY A 27 37.53 -19.92 3.19
C GLY A 27 36.62 -20.22 4.37
N PHE A 28 35.36 -19.78 4.28
CA PHE A 28 34.32 -20.14 5.26
C PHE A 28 34.19 -21.66 5.39
N THR A 29 34.06 -22.14 6.63
CA THR A 29 33.81 -23.56 6.87
C THR A 29 32.34 -23.89 6.56
N LEU A 30 32.08 -25.14 6.13
CA LEU A 30 30.71 -25.63 5.93
C LEU A 30 29.86 -25.53 7.22
N VAL A 31 30.49 -25.76 8.36
CA VAL A 31 29.84 -25.72 9.69
C VAL A 31 29.38 -24.31 10.05
N GLU A 32 30.21 -23.31 9.73
CA GLU A 32 29.92 -21.91 10.02
C GLU A 32 28.73 -21.40 9.21
N LEU A 33 28.64 -21.78 7.93
CA LEU A 33 27.48 -21.44 7.10
C LEU A 33 26.21 -22.21 7.54
N LEU A 34 26.36 -23.47 7.98
CA LEU A 34 25.26 -24.29 8.48
C LEU A 34 24.66 -23.68 9.76
N ALA A 35 25.48 -23.28 10.73
CA ALA A 35 25.02 -22.67 11.98
C ALA A 35 24.22 -21.38 11.72
N VAL A 36 24.63 -20.55 10.77
CA VAL A 36 23.92 -19.32 10.38
C VAL A 36 22.54 -19.64 9.79
N LEU A 37 22.45 -20.63 8.89
CA LEU A 37 21.17 -21.03 8.30
C LEU A 37 20.19 -21.57 9.34
N VAL A 38 20.68 -22.30 10.36
CA VAL A 38 19.85 -22.76 11.48
C VAL A 38 19.26 -21.58 12.24
N ILE A 39 20.07 -20.57 12.59
CA ILE A 39 19.60 -19.38 13.30
C ILE A 39 18.60 -18.60 12.43
N LEU A 40 18.90 -18.38 11.14
CA LEU A 40 17.99 -17.70 10.21
C LEU A 40 16.65 -18.44 10.06
N GLY A 41 16.68 -19.77 10.01
CA GLY A 41 15.47 -20.60 9.94
C GLY A 41 14.55 -20.41 11.15
N VAL A 42 15.12 -20.39 12.36
CA VAL A 42 14.36 -20.14 13.60
C VAL A 42 13.74 -18.74 13.61
N LEU A 43 14.50 -17.73 13.22
CA LEU A 43 14.01 -16.34 13.16
C LEU A 43 12.85 -16.18 12.16
N VAL A 44 13.01 -16.72 10.95
CA VAL A 44 11.97 -16.67 9.91
C VAL A 44 10.70 -17.41 10.36
N GLY A 45 10.85 -18.56 11.03
CA GLY A 45 9.72 -19.34 11.53
C GLY A 45 8.81 -18.55 12.47
N ILE A 46 9.37 -17.67 13.31
CA ILE A 46 8.60 -16.81 14.22
C ILE A 46 8.12 -15.54 13.51
N ALA A 47 8.95 -14.95 12.64
CA ALA A 47 8.68 -13.67 12.01
C ALA A 47 7.51 -13.71 11.01
N VAL A 48 7.42 -14.75 10.16
CA VAL A 48 6.44 -14.84 9.07
C VAL A 48 4.97 -14.80 9.54
N PRO A 49 4.52 -15.61 10.53
CA PRO A 49 3.13 -15.57 10.97
C PRO A 49 2.78 -14.24 11.64
N ARG A 50 3.73 -13.64 12.37
CA ARG A 50 3.55 -12.33 13.03
C ARG A 50 3.33 -11.22 12.02
N VAL A 51 4.19 -11.13 10.99
CA VAL A 51 4.07 -10.11 9.95
C VAL A 51 2.77 -10.27 9.16
N SER A 52 2.39 -11.50 8.82
CA SER A 52 1.13 -11.77 8.12
C SER A 52 -0.10 -11.29 8.89
N ALA A 53 -0.15 -11.51 10.20
CA ALA A 53 -1.23 -11.03 11.06
C ALA A 53 -1.26 -9.48 11.13
N THR A 54 -0.11 -8.84 11.30
CA THR A 54 0.01 -7.38 11.34
C THR A 54 -0.44 -6.73 10.03
N ILE A 55 -0.13 -7.33 8.87
CA ILE A 55 -0.58 -6.83 7.57
C ILE A 55 -2.11 -6.89 7.47
N GLN A 56 -2.74 -7.98 7.90
CA GLN A 56 -4.20 -8.10 7.88
C GLN A 56 -4.86 -7.04 8.77
N GLU A 57 -4.34 -6.82 9.99
CA GLU A 57 -4.84 -5.78 10.88
C GLU A 57 -4.65 -4.37 10.31
N SER A 58 -3.50 -4.12 9.69
CA SER A 58 -3.22 -2.83 9.03
C SER A 58 -4.19 -2.55 7.87
N ARG A 59 -4.57 -3.59 7.11
CA ARG A 59 -5.60 -3.46 6.07
C ARG A 59 -6.96 -3.12 6.65
N LYS A 60 -7.35 -3.73 7.78
CA LYS A 60 -8.62 -3.40 8.47
C LYS A 60 -8.65 -1.94 8.92
N LYS A 61 -7.60 -1.52 9.65
CA LYS A 61 -7.44 -0.11 10.10
C LYS A 61 -7.43 0.88 8.95
N ALA A 62 -6.78 0.54 7.84
CA ALA A 62 -6.81 1.36 6.64
C ALA A 62 -8.22 1.44 6.02
N CYS A 63 -8.98 0.33 6.00
CA CYS A 63 -10.35 0.35 5.48
C CYS A 63 -11.26 1.22 6.35
N GLU A 64 -11.13 1.15 7.68
CA GLU A 64 -11.85 2.02 8.64
C GLU A 64 -11.48 3.50 8.48
N ALA A 65 -10.19 3.82 8.40
CA ALA A 65 -9.74 5.20 8.17
C ALA A 65 -10.28 5.77 6.85
N ASN A 66 -10.32 4.97 5.78
CA ASN A 66 -10.91 5.38 4.51
C ASN A 66 -12.43 5.60 4.61
N LEU A 67 -13.17 4.78 5.36
CA LEU A 67 -14.60 4.99 5.60
C LEU A 67 -14.83 6.35 6.26
N GLN A 68 -14.10 6.64 7.34
CA GLN A 68 -14.18 7.92 8.03
C GLN A 68 -13.84 9.09 7.10
N LEU A 69 -12.81 8.96 6.26
CA LEU A 69 -12.47 10.01 5.29
C LEU A 69 -13.59 10.25 4.28
N ILE A 70 -14.27 9.20 3.81
CA ILE A 70 -15.41 9.31 2.91
C ILE A 70 -16.61 9.96 3.62
N GLU A 71 -16.88 9.59 4.87
CA GLU A 71 -17.93 10.22 5.69
C GLU A 71 -17.70 11.72 5.85
N ARG A 72 -16.46 12.13 6.17
CA ARG A 72 -16.10 13.55 6.23
C ARG A 72 -16.30 14.26 4.90
N ALA A 73 -16.06 13.57 3.78
CA ALA A 73 -16.31 14.13 2.46
C ALA A 73 -17.80 14.31 2.18
N ILE A 74 -18.64 13.37 2.60
CA ILE A 74 -20.09 13.47 2.54
C ILE A 74 -20.59 14.65 3.39
N GLU A 75 -20.13 14.75 4.65
CA GLU A 75 -20.46 15.88 5.53
C GLU A 75 -20.07 17.22 4.89
N ARG A 76 -18.88 17.29 4.28
CA ARG A 76 -18.40 18.49 3.58
C ARG A 76 -19.26 18.83 2.37
N TYR A 77 -19.67 17.84 1.57
CA TYR A 77 -20.61 18.06 0.48
C TYR A 77 -21.92 18.69 1.00
N GLY A 78 -22.42 18.18 2.12
CA GLY A 78 -23.63 18.69 2.75
C GLY A 78 -23.50 20.13 3.26
N MET A 79 -22.33 20.52 3.75
CA MET A 79 -22.06 21.90 4.15
C MET A 79 -22.06 22.88 2.97
N ASP A 80 -21.62 22.43 1.79
CA ASP A 80 -21.61 23.25 0.57
C ASP A 80 -22.99 23.30 -0.10
N HIS A 81 -23.87 22.31 0.18
CA HIS A 81 -25.22 22.22 -0.35
C HIS A 81 -26.26 22.36 0.76
N ILE A 82 -26.50 23.59 1.21
CA ILE A 82 -27.55 23.86 2.20
C ILE A 82 -28.88 24.16 1.50
N ASN A 83 -29.93 23.49 1.92
CA ASN A 83 -31.29 23.81 1.49
C ASN A 83 -31.71 25.17 2.07
N PRO A 84 -32.06 26.17 1.24
CA PRO A 84 -32.38 27.52 1.71
C PRO A 84 -33.69 27.61 2.50
N VAL A 85 -34.55 26.59 2.43
CA VAL A 85 -35.83 26.55 3.13
C VAL A 85 -35.70 25.88 4.49
N THR A 86 -35.02 24.74 4.58
CA THR A 86 -34.87 23.99 5.84
C THR A 86 -33.62 24.37 6.63
N GLY A 87 -32.64 25.01 6.00
CA GLY A 87 -31.34 25.30 6.61
C GLY A 87 -30.50 24.04 6.88
N GLN A 88 -30.90 22.89 6.34
CA GLN A 88 -30.23 21.60 6.53
C GLN A 88 -29.41 21.23 5.29
N PRO A 89 -28.38 20.38 5.45
CA PRO A 89 -27.67 19.78 4.32
C PRO A 89 -28.61 19.05 3.35
N ASP A 90 -28.43 19.29 2.05
CA ASP A 90 -29.14 18.65 0.96
C ASP A 90 -28.21 17.68 0.22
N TYR A 91 -28.48 16.39 0.39
CA TYR A 91 -27.72 15.31 -0.21
C TYR A 91 -28.36 14.72 -1.46
N SER A 92 -29.43 15.33 -1.99
CA SER A 92 -30.16 14.81 -3.16
C SER A 92 -29.28 14.61 -4.42
N GLY A 93 -28.19 15.38 -4.53
CA GLY A 93 -27.19 15.23 -5.60
C GLY A 93 -26.15 14.13 -5.39
N LEU A 94 -26.08 13.50 -4.20
CA LEU A 94 -25.13 12.42 -3.88
C LEU A 94 -25.65 11.04 -4.32
N THR A 95 -25.88 10.85 -5.62
CA THR A 95 -26.34 9.56 -6.16
C THR A 95 -25.19 8.63 -6.55
N GLU A 96 -24.04 9.17 -6.91
CA GLU A 96 -22.88 8.44 -7.41
C GLU A 96 -21.56 9.02 -6.86
N TRP A 97 -20.49 8.23 -6.92
CA TRP A 97 -19.14 8.64 -6.51
C TRP A 97 -18.60 9.87 -7.24
N SER A 98 -19.12 10.17 -8.43
CA SER A 98 -18.78 11.34 -9.24
C SER A 98 -19.14 12.67 -8.58
N ALA A 99 -20.11 12.68 -7.66
CA ALA A 99 -20.47 13.89 -6.91
C ALA A 99 -19.46 14.23 -5.79
N LEU A 100 -18.75 13.22 -5.28
CA LEU A 100 -17.74 13.36 -4.22
C LEU A 100 -16.32 13.54 -4.77
N ILE A 101 -15.98 12.83 -5.86
CA ILE A 101 -14.63 12.78 -6.42
C ILE A 101 -14.58 13.59 -7.73
N PRO A 102 -13.60 14.51 -7.93
CA PRO A 102 -12.48 14.83 -7.04
C PRO A 102 -12.75 16.00 -6.07
N GLY A 103 -13.95 16.58 -6.07
CA GLY A 103 -14.21 17.85 -5.38
C GLY A 103 -14.04 17.82 -3.86
N TYR A 104 -14.44 16.72 -3.22
CA TYR A 104 -14.49 16.57 -1.76
C TYR A 104 -13.52 15.53 -1.24
N PHE A 105 -13.15 14.55 -2.09
CA PHE A 105 -12.31 13.42 -1.71
C PHE A 105 -11.55 12.85 -2.91
N ASP A 106 -10.32 12.38 -2.68
CA ASP A 106 -9.54 11.68 -3.70
C ASP A 106 -8.72 10.54 -3.07
N MET A 107 -9.00 9.31 -3.50
CA MET A 107 -8.25 8.12 -3.13
C MET A 107 -7.40 7.66 -4.29
N LYS A 108 -6.12 7.35 -4.04
CA LYS A 108 -5.21 6.83 -5.07
C LYS A 108 -5.53 5.40 -5.51
N ASN A 109 -6.27 4.65 -4.71
CA ASN A 109 -6.62 3.25 -4.98
C ASN A 109 -8.05 3.15 -5.51
N LYS A 110 -8.21 3.21 -6.83
CA LYS A 110 -9.49 3.20 -7.53
C LYS A 110 -9.62 1.96 -8.42
N LYS A 111 -10.81 1.37 -8.47
CA LYS A 111 -11.19 0.39 -9.51
C LYS A 111 -11.64 1.16 -10.73
N ASP A 112 -11.06 0.85 -11.90
CA ASP A 112 -11.39 1.45 -13.20
C ASP A 112 -11.45 3.00 -13.16
N ASP A 113 -10.59 3.61 -12.33
CA ASP A 113 -10.46 5.05 -12.06
C ASP A 113 -11.69 5.76 -11.46
N LYS A 114 -12.72 5.03 -11.02
CA LYS A 114 -14.02 5.63 -10.61
C LYS A 114 -14.43 5.38 -9.17
N GLU A 115 -14.09 4.22 -8.61
CA GLU A 115 -14.62 3.80 -7.30
C GLU A 115 -13.49 3.45 -6.34
N PRO A 116 -13.50 3.97 -5.09
CA PRO A 116 -12.46 3.63 -4.13
C PRO A 116 -12.59 2.16 -3.69
N LEU A 117 -11.46 1.46 -3.60
CA LEU A 117 -11.36 0.05 -3.21
C LEU A 117 -11.08 -0.11 -1.70
N CYS A 118 -11.74 -1.06 -1.03
CA CYS A 118 -11.37 -1.43 0.34
C CYS A 118 -10.16 -2.37 0.33
N PRO A 119 -9.11 -2.10 1.13
CA PRO A 119 -7.86 -2.89 1.16
C PRO A 119 -8.00 -4.30 1.75
N VAL A 120 -9.19 -4.68 2.24
CA VAL A 120 -9.45 -6.00 2.87
C VAL A 120 -10.15 -6.97 1.93
N SER A 121 -11.15 -6.50 1.18
CA SER A 121 -12.02 -7.35 0.35
C SER A 121 -11.81 -7.16 -1.15
N ASP A 122 -10.94 -6.24 -1.56
CA ASP A 122 -10.72 -5.83 -2.96
C ASP A 122 -12.02 -5.45 -3.71
N ASN A 123 -13.11 -5.21 -2.98
CA ASN A 123 -14.38 -4.71 -3.48
C ASN A 123 -14.44 -3.19 -3.27
N PRO A 124 -15.14 -2.46 -4.16
CA PRO A 124 -15.34 -1.03 -3.98
C PRO A 124 -16.22 -0.74 -2.75
N TYR A 125 -16.03 0.44 -2.16
CA TYR A 125 -16.97 0.97 -1.17
C TYR A 125 -18.34 1.18 -1.81
N LYS A 126 -19.41 1.00 -1.03
CA LYS A 126 -20.79 1.25 -1.46
C LYS A 126 -21.29 2.54 -0.84
N LEU A 127 -21.67 3.50 -1.68
CA LEU A 127 -22.41 4.68 -1.28
C LEU A 127 -23.90 4.33 -1.25
N THR A 128 -24.58 4.65 -0.16
CA THR A 128 -26.03 4.56 -0.03
C THR A 128 -26.59 5.98 -0.06
N PRO A 129 -27.13 6.44 -1.21
CA PRO A 129 -27.75 7.76 -1.33
C PRO A 129 -29.02 7.87 -0.48
N GLY A 130 -29.39 9.10 -0.11
CA GLY A 130 -30.64 9.39 0.58
C GLY A 130 -30.58 10.68 1.38
N ALA A 131 -31.60 10.92 2.21
CA ALA A 131 -31.60 12.04 3.16
C ALA A 131 -30.48 11.95 4.20
N ASN A 132 -30.04 10.72 4.50
CA ASN A 132 -28.87 10.42 5.32
C ASN A 132 -27.94 9.51 4.52
N PRO A 133 -27.06 10.09 3.69
CA PRO A 133 -26.11 9.30 2.90
C PRO A 133 -25.15 8.56 3.82
N ALA A 134 -24.85 7.31 3.49
CA ALA A 134 -23.92 6.47 4.24
C ALA A 134 -22.95 5.75 3.30
N VAL A 135 -21.76 5.41 3.80
CA VAL A 135 -20.79 4.59 3.09
C VAL A 135 -20.60 3.27 3.82
N SER A 136 -20.49 2.17 3.10
CA SER A 136 -20.25 0.84 3.67
C SER A 136 -19.18 0.07 2.89
N CYS A 137 -18.51 -0.87 3.56
CA CYS A 137 -17.59 -1.80 2.93
C CYS A 137 -18.06 -3.24 3.17
N SER A 138 -17.71 -4.17 2.26
CA SER A 138 -18.16 -5.56 2.35
C SER A 138 -17.53 -6.38 3.49
N HIS A 139 -16.65 -5.76 4.29
CA HIS A 139 -15.96 -6.40 5.40
C HIS A 139 -16.44 -5.87 6.77
N GLU A 140 -17.20 -4.75 6.80
CA GLU A 140 -17.71 -4.16 8.03
C GLU A 140 -18.89 -3.24 7.69
N THR A 141 -20.09 -3.64 8.11
CA THR A 141 -21.23 -2.72 8.25
C THR A 141 -20.94 -1.80 9.41
N ILE A 142 -20.17 -0.73 9.19
CA ILE A 142 -20.24 0.43 10.07
C ILE A 142 -21.46 1.22 9.59
N SER A 143 -22.64 0.79 10.03
CA SER A 143 -23.81 1.67 10.05
C SER A 143 -23.62 2.62 11.21
N ASN A 144 -23.55 3.91 10.92
CA ASN A 144 -23.63 4.95 11.93
C ASN A 144 -24.97 4.83 12.69
N GLY A 145 -24.90 4.52 13.99
CA GLY A 145 -26.03 4.60 14.92
C GLY A 145 -26.10 3.45 15.92
N GLU A 146 -25.58 3.71 17.14
CA GLU A 146 -25.71 2.93 18.39
C GLU A 146 -25.14 1.50 18.48
#